data_AF-A0A1Z8S4J2-F1
#
_entry.id   AF-A0A1Z8S4J2-F1
#
_cell.length_a   1.000
_cell.length_b   1.000
_cell.length_c   1.000
_cell.angle_alpha   90.00
_cell.angle_beta   90.00
_cell.angle_gamma   90.00
#
_symmetry.space_group_name_H-M   'P 1'
#
loop_
_entity.id
_entity.type
_entity.pdbx_description
1 polymer ?
#
loop_
_entity_poly.entity_id
_entity_poly.type
_entity_poly.pdbx_seq_one_letter_code
_entity_poly.pdbx_strand_id
1 'polypeptide(L)'
;MNVLACLGAVAVVAWTAGVVLGRTRVRSRQANVSPSELKTLQGRMLHAQNMGMRLQELASNQQRLQEEQAHLQLLQDLKDEVHWLLSEVESTLTKHHEHDPDRLEDMLDATGKALRLVLDAGRQPMTTWQRAQETLTHLHKTLCLIRDLPTPNPQIDETQNAEKHINQVVLIQLMIESHRLRLTDEVFPFVGRDSGVTTQLIDGTQRSVSWSQDVRED
;
A
#
# COMPACT_ATOMS: atom_id res chain seq x y z
N MET A 1 7.72 48.66 2.67
CA MET A 1 7.25 48.59 1.26
C MET A 1 7.42 47.14 0.84
N ASN A 2 6.49 46.21 1.15
CA ASN A 2 5.16 46.02 0.56
C ASN A 2 5.18 46.09 -0.97
N VAL A 3 5.32 44.93 -1.61
CA VAL A 3 4.55 44.55 -2.80
C VAL A 3 4.22 43.06 -2.69
N LEU A 4 2.94 42.81 -2.40
CA LEU A 4 2.01 41.81 -2.95
C LEU A 4 2.54 40.38 -3.20
N ALA A 5 2.01 39.32 -2.58
CA ALA A 5 0.60 38.93 -2.46
C ALA A 5 -0.12 38.81 -3.81
N CYS A 6 -0.13 37.60 -4.38
CA CYS A 6 -1.26 37.07 -5.16
C CYS A 6 -0.97 35.61 -5.56
N LEU A 7 -2.01 34.76 -5.46
CA LEU A 7 -2.11 33.34 -5.85
C LEU A 7 -1.69 32.36 -4.75
N GLY A 8 -2.58 31.68 -4.04
CA GLY A 8 -4.03 31.54 -4.14
C GLY A 8 -4.40 30.31 -3.31
N ALA A 9 -4.89 30.46 -2.08
CA ALA A 9 -6.27 30.79 -1.79
C ALA A 9 -7.29 29.80 -2.43
N VAL A 10 -7.06 28.50 -2.31
CA VAL A 10 -8.13 27.47 -2.44
C VAL A 10 -7.89 26.37 -1.41
N ALA A 11 -8.27 26.57 -0.15
CA ALA A 11 -8.35 25.45 0.80
C ALA A 11 -9.22 25.65 2.05
N VAL A 12 -9.67 26.86 2.43
CA VAL A 12 -10.26 27.06 3.78
C VAL A 12 -11.66 27.69 3.81
N VAL A 13 -12.37 27.84 2.69
CA VAL A 13 -13.69 28.54 2.69
C VAL A 13 -14.91 27.61 2.58
N ALA A 14 -14.76 26.28 2.67
CA ALA A 14 -15.90 25.36 2.53
C ALA A 14 -16.70 25.08 3.82
N TRP A 15 -16.30 25.59 5.00
CA TRP A 15 -16.91 25.18 6.28
C TRP A 15 -17.59 26.28 7.11
N THR A 16 -17.85 27.48 6.57
CA THR A 16 -18.52 28.56 7.34
C THR A 16 -19.65 29.31 6.60
N ALA A 17 -20.21 28.75 5.53
CA ALA A 17 -21.28 29.38 4.75
C ALA A 17 -22.69 28.83 5.02
N GLY A 18 -23.02 28.50 6.28
CA GLY A 18 -24.32 27.85 6.60
C GLY A 18 -25.06 28.30 7.86
N VAL A 19 -24.63 29.35 8.59
CA VAL A 19 -25.23 29.67 9.91
C VAL A 19 -25.68 31.13 10.12
N VAL A 20 -25.47 32.06 9.18
CA VAL A 20 -25.83 33.48 9.44
C VAL A 20 -26.61 34.11 8.29
N LEU A 21 -27.91 33.81 8.19
CA LEU A 21 -28.91 34.69 7.59
C LEU A 21 -30.31 34.31 8.11
N GLY A 22 -30.63 34.84 9.30
CA GLY A 22 -31.92 34.59 9.95
C GLY A 22 -32.15 35.39 11.22
N ARG A 23 -31.61 36.62 11.32
CA ARG A 23 -31.86 37.52 12.46
C ARG A 23 -32.13 38.95 11.99
N THR A 24 -33.18 39.14 11.20
CA THR A 24 -33.84 40.45 11.07
C THR A 24 -35.35 40.27 10.86
N ARG A 25 -36.12 40.84 11.79
CA ARG A 25 -37.60 40.93 11.87
C ARG A 25 -38.36 39.68 12.31
N VAL A 26 -38.29 39.38 13.60
CA VAL A 26 -39.42 38.76 14.32
C VAL A 26 -40.38 39.89 14.71
N ARG A 27 -41.30 40.21 13.81
CA ARG A 27 -42.56 40.87 14.17
C ARG A 27 -43.45 39.74 14.69
N SER A 28 -43.80 39.80 15.97
CA SER A 28 -44.63 38.81 16.67
C SER A 28 -45.97 38.64 15.97
N ARG A 29 -46.04 37.69 15.02
CA ARG A 29 -47.26 36.98 14.66
C ARG A 29 -47.20 35.67 15.46
N GLN A 30 -48.06 35.54 16.47
CA GLN A 30 -48.44 34.25 17.00
C GLN A 30 -49.12 33.47 15.86
N ALA A 31 -48.32 32.77 15.05
CA ALA A 31 -48.83 31.67 14.27
C ALA A 31 -49.10 30.55 15.29
N ASN A 32 -50.37 30.21 15.48
CA ASN A 32 -50.74 28.93 16.07
C ASN A 32 -50.11 27.84 15.21
N VAL A 33 -48.91 27.38 15.58
CA VAL A 33 -48.28 26.21 14.97
C VAL A 33 -49.19 25.04 15.30
N SER A 34 -49.83 24.49 14.29
CA SER A 34 -50.81 23.43 14.50
C SER A 34 -50.06 22.16 14.95
N PRO A 35 -50.62 21.35 15.85
CA PRO A 35 -49.98 20.10 16.30
C PRO A 35 -49.75 19.09 15.14
N SER A 36 -50.42 19.26 14.00
CA SER A 36 -50.18 18.48 12.78
C SER A 36 -48.91 18.92 12.02
N GLU A 37 -48.52 20.20 12.07
CA GLU A 37 -47.27 20.72 11.51
C GLU A 37 -46.03 20.25 12.30
N LEU A 38 -46.15 20.17 13.63
CA LEU A 38 -45.08 19.63 14.49
C LEU A 38 -44.84 18.13 14.25
N LYS A 39 -45.91 17.34 14.06
CA LYS A 39 -45.81 15.91 13.72
C LYS A 39 -45.15 15.68 12.36
N THR A 40 -45.46 16.52 11.37
CA THR A 40 -44.83 16.45 10.05
C THR A 40 -43.35 16.87 10.09
N LEU A 41 -42.98 17.85 10.91
CA LEU A 41 -41.58 18.24 11.15
C LEU A 41 -40.79 17.14 11.88
N GLN A 42 -41.38 16.52 12.89
CA GLN A 42 -40.78 15.38 13.60
C GLN A 42 -40.58 14.17 12.67
N GLY A 43 -41.56 13.88 11.80
CA GLY A 43 -41.43 12.83 10.78
C GLY A 43 -40.32 13.12 9.77
N ARG A 44 -40.15 14.38 9.36
CA ARG A 44 -39.05 14.81 8.48
C ARG A 44 -37.68 14.73 9.16
N MET A 45 -37.59 15.07 10.45
CA MET A 45 -36.35 14.90 11.22
C MET A 45 -35.95 13.43 11.36
N LEU A 46 -36.88 12.54 11.71
CA LEU A 46 -36.63 11.10 11.77
C LEU A 46 -36.21 10.52 10.41
N HIS A 47 -36.83 10.98 9.32
CA HIS A 47 -36.45 10.59 7.98
C HIS A 47 -35.04 11.08 7.61
N ALA A 48 -34.70 12.33 7.93
CA ALA A 48 -33.36 12.88 7.71
C ALA A 48 -32.29 12.14 8.52
N GLN A 49 -32.59 11.76 9.77
CA GLN A 49 -31.71 10.97 10.62
C GLN A 49 -31.46 9.57 10.05
N ASN A 50 -32.52 8.88 9.61
CA ASN A 50 -32.40 7.58 8.95
C ASN A 50 -31.59 7.64 7.64
N MET A 51 -31.78 8.70 6.86
CA MET A 51 -30.98 8.93 5.64
C MET A 51 -29.52 9.23 5.98
N GLY A 52 -29.26 9.98 7.05
CA GLY A 52 -27.90 10.22 7.56
C GLY A 52 -27.18 8.92 7.93
N MET A 53 -27.84 8.03 8.67
CA MET A 53 -27.27 6.72 9.03
C MET A 53 -26.98 5.88 7.78
N ARG A 54 -27.89 5.83 6.81
CA ARG A 54 -27.67 5.11 5.54
C ARG A 54 -26.51 5.67 4.72
N LEU A 55 -26.36 7.00 4.68
CA LEU A 55 -25.23 7.64 3.99
C LEU A 55 -23.91 7.31 4.68
N GLN A 56 -23.90 7.24 6.02
CA GLN A 56 -22.73 6.84 6.78
C GLN A 56 -22.36 5.37 6.52
N GLU A 57 -23.35 4.46 6.51
CA GLU A 57 -23.15 3.05 6.14
C GLU A 57 -22.67 2.88 4.69
N LEU A 58 -23.22 3.65 3.76
CA LEU A 58 -22.77 3.68 2.37
C LEU A 58 -21.33 4.18 2.26
N ALA A 59 -20.97 5.23 2.99
CA ALA A 59 -19.61 5.75 3.02
C ALA A 59 -18.62 4.71 3.58
N SER A 60 -18.96 4.01 4.67
CA SER A 60 -18.11 2.95 5.20
C SER A 60 -17.99 1.76 4.25
N ASN A 61 -19.08 1.38 3.57
CA ASN A 61 -19.04 0.32 2.57
C ASN A 61 -18.22 0.72 1.34
N GLN A 62 -18.33 1.97 0.90
CA GLN A 62 -17.54 2.50 -0.19
C GLN A 62 -16.06 2.51 0.15
N GLN A 63 -15.70 2.91 1.37
CA GLN A 63 -14.31 2.85 1.84
C GLN A 63 -13.77 1.42 1.83
N ARG A 64 -14.52 0.46 2.40
CA ARG A 64 -14.13 -0.95 2.39
C ARG A 64 -13.98 -1.51 0.98
N LEU A 65 -14.89 -1.17 0.06
CA LEU A 65 -14.78 -1.58 -1.34
C LEU A 65 -13.53 -1.00 -2.02
N GLN A 66 -13.15 0.24 -1.70
CA GLN A 66 -11.91 0.84 -2.21
C GLN A 66 -10.66 0.11 -1.69
N GLU A 67 -10.65 -0.26 -0.41
CA GLU A 67 -9.57 -1.04 0.20
C GLU A 67 -9.46 -2.44 -0.45
N GLU A 68 -10.58 -3.13 -0.63
CA GLU A 68 -10.64 -4.42 -1.31
C GLU A 68 -10.15 -4.30 -2.77
N GLN A 69 -10.53 -3.24 -3.48
CA GLN A 69 -10.10 -2.99 -4.85
C GLN A 69 -8.61 -2.67 -4.95
N ALA A 70 -8.05 -1.90 -4.02
CA ALA A 70 -6.63 -1.64 -3.94
C ALA A 70 -5.83 -2.92 -3.66
N HIS A 71 -6.35 -3.78 -2.79
CA HIS A 71 -5.75 -5.08 -2.49
C HIS A 71 -5.77 -6.01 -3.72
N LEU A 72 -6.87 -6.06 -4.46
CA LEU A 72 -6.97 -6.83 -5.70
C LEU A 72 -5.97 -6.35 -6.76
N GLN A 73 -5.82 -5.03 -6.92
CA GLN A 73 -4.84 -4.47 -7.84
C GLN A 73 -3.41 -4.93 -7.47
N LEU A 74 -3.07 -4.85 -6.19
CA LEU A 74 -1.76 -5.27 -5.70
C LEU A 74 -1.52 -6.78 -5.91
N LEU A 75 -2.53 -7.64 -5.75
CA LEU A 75 -2.40 -9.06 -6.09
C LEU A 75 -2.23 -9.30 -7.59
N GLN A 76 -2.88 -8.49 -8.42
CA GLN A 76 -2.74 -8.56 -9.87
C GLN A 76 -1.34 -8.15 -10.32
N ASP A 77 -0.81 -7.06 -9.78
CA ASP A 77 0.55 -6.62 -10.05
C ASP A 77 1.57 -7.67 -9.58
N LEU A 78 1.35 -8.30 -8.42
CA LEU A 78 2.20 -9.40 -7.94
C LEU A 78 2.20 -10.59 -8.90
N LYS A 79 1.04 -10.95 -9.46
CA LYS A 79 0.92 -12.02 -10.45
C LYS A 79 1.76 -11.70 -11.69
N ASP A 80 1.74 -10.46 -12.16
CA ASP A 80 2.51 -10.04 -13.34
C ASP A 80 4.03 -10.11 -13.05
N GLU A 81 4.46 -9.72 -11.85
CA GLU A 81 5.86 -9.86 -11.42
C GLU A 81 6.31 -11.34 -11.30
N VAL A 82 5.44 -12.22 -10.78
CA VAL A 82 5.70 -13.67 -10.75
C VAL A 82 5.78 -14.26 -12.15
N HIS A 83 4.91 -13.83 -13.06
CA HIS A 83 4.94 -14.28 -14.45
C HIS A 83 6.26 -13.91 -15.12
N TRP A 84 6.73 -12.67 -14.92
CA TRP A 84 8.04 -12.24 -15.41
C TRP A 84 9.18 -13.11 -14.86
N LEU A 85 9.18 -13.40 -13.55
CA LEU A 85 10.20 -14.25 -12.92
C LEU A 85 10.25 -15.64 -13.56
N LEU A 86 9.10 -16.26 -13.81
CA LEU A 86 9.01 -17.56 -14.48
C LEU A 86 9.54 -17.52 -15.92
N SER A 87 9.23 -16.46 -16.67
CA SER A 87 9.76 -16.26 -18.03
C SER A 87 11.29 -16.10 -18.03
N GLU A 88 11.85 -15.42 -17.03
CA GLU A 88 13.30 -15.25 -16.92
C GLU A 88 14.00 -16.58 -16.59
N VAL A 89 13.39 -17.40 -15.73
CA VAL A 89 13.86 -18.76 -15.45
C VAL A 89 13.83 -19.60 -16.72
N GLU A 90 12.74 -19.60 -17.48
CA GLU A 90 12.62 -20.33 -18.76
C GLU A 90 13.68 -19.89 -19.78
N SER A 91 13.91 -18.58 -19.92
CA SER A 91 14.98 -17.99 -20.74
C SER A 91 16.37 -18.46 -20.29
N THR A 92 16.57 -18.61 -18.98
CA THR A 92 17.85 -19.07 -18.43
C THR A 92 18.07 -20.57 -18.66
N LEU A 93 17.01 -21.38 -18.46
CA LEU A 93 16.99 -22.80 -18.75
C LEU A 93 17.35 -23.07 -20.22
N THR A 94 16.68 -22.39 -21.14
CA THR A 94 16.91 -22.58 -22.59
C THR A 94 18.32 -22.21 -23.04
N LYS A 95 18.99 -21.28 -22.36
CA LYS A 95 20.36 -20.84 -22.70
C LYS A 95 21.47 -21.70 -22.08
N HIS A 96 21.26 -22.24 -20.88
CA HIS A 96 22.32 -22.84 -20.07
C HIS A 96 22.15 -24.33 -19.78
N HIS A 97 21.11 -25.00 -20.32
CA HIS A 97 20.83 -26.40 -19.97
C HIS A 97 21.99 -27.38 -20.25
N GLU A 98 22.92 -27.06 -21.17
CA GLU A 98 24.02 -27.94 -21.54
C GLU A 98 25.31 -27.70 -20.75
N HIS A 99 25.47 -26.54 -20.10
CA HIS A 99 26.76 -26.09 -19.60
C HIS A 99 26.94 -26.28 -18.09
N ASP A 100 25.87 -26.32 -17.30
CA ASP A 100 25.93 -26.51 -15.84
C ASP A 100 24.58 -27.02 -15.27
N PRO A 101 24.35 -28.34 -15.22
CA PRO A 101 23.08 -28.91 -14.77
C PRO A 101 22.87 -28.74 -13.26
N ASP A 102 23.93 -28.76 -12.46
CA ASP A 102 23.85 -28.67 -10.99
C ASP A 102 23.40 -27.26 -10.57
N ARG A 103 23.99 -26.22 -11.16
CA ARG A 103 23.56 -24.82 -10.96
C ARG A 103 22.11 -24.59 -11.38
N LEU A 104 21.66 -25.31 -12.42
CA LEU A 104 20.30 -25.21 -12.92
C LEU A 104 19.29 -25.87 -11.98
N GLU A 105 19.64 -27.00 -11.38
CA GLU A 105 18.84 -27.63 -10.30
C GLU A 105 18.76 -26.72 -9.07
N ASP A 106 19.89 -26.14 -8.64
CA ASP A 106 19.94 -25.17 -7.54
C ASP A 106 19.07 -23.93 -7.82
N MET A 107 19.12 -23.41 -9.05
CA MET A 107 18.29 -22.29 -9.49
C MET A 107 16.80 -22.64 -9.43
N LEU A 108 16.41 -23.83 -9.89
CA LEU A 108 15.02 -24.29 -9.86
C LEU A 108 14.51 -24.48 -8.44
N ASP A 109 15.30 -25.10 -7.55
CA ASP A 109 14.96 -25.26 -6.14
C ASP A 109 14.81 -23.90 -5.43
N ALA A 110 15.78 -22.99 -5.63
CA ALA A 110 15.72 -21.63 -5.08
C ALA A 110 14.51 -20.84 -5.62
N THR A 111 14.16 -21.03 -6.89
CA THR A 111 12.97 -20.44 -7.53
C THR A 111 11.70 -20.98 -6.90
N GLY A 112 11.59 -22.31 -6.72
CA GLY A 112 10.43 -22.94 -6.08
C GLY A 112 10.20 -22.43 -4.66
N LYS A 113 11.27 -22.29 -3.86
CA LYS A 113 11.21 -21.71 -2.52
C LYS A 113 10.79 -20.23 -2.55
N ALA A 114 11.36 -19.43 -3.44
CA ALA A 114 11.00 -18.02 -3.57
C ALA A 114 9.52 -17.84 -3.97
N LEU A 115 9.03 -18.61 -4.94
CA LEU A 115 7.62 -18.58 -5.35
C LEU A 115 6.68 -18.95 -4.21
N ARG A 116 7.03 -19.95 -3.40
CA ARG A 116 6.27 -20.30 -2.20
C ARG A 116 6.20 -19.13 -1.22
N LEU A 117 7.32 -18.46 -0.95
CA LEU A 117 7.35 -17.29 -0.09
C LEU A 117 6.50 -16.14 -0.64
N VAL A 118 6.54 -15.90 -1.94
CA VAL A 118 5.71 -14.89 -2.60
C VAL A 118 4.21 -15.21 -2.48
N LEU A 119 3.83 -16.48 -2.66
CA LEU A 119 2.43 -16.93 -2.48
C LEU A 119 1.98 -16.79 -1.02
N ASP A 120 2.84 -17.13 -0.07
CA ASP A 120 2.54 -16.97 1.35
C ASP A 120 2.42 -15.49 1.73
N ALA A 121 3.25 -14.62 1.15
CA ALA A 121 3.12 -13.17 1.29
C ALA A 121 1.81 -12.63 0.68
N GLY A 122 1.37 -13.16 -0.47
CA GLY A 122 0.08 -12.82 -1.07
C GLY A 122 -1.11 -13.24 -0.21
N ARG A 123 -0.98 -14.32 0.57
CA ARG A 123 -2.01 -14.76 1.54
C ARG A 123 -2.03 -13.93 2.81
N GLN A 124 -0.85 -13.49 3.27
CA GLN A 124 -0.68 -12.69 4.48
C GLN A 124 0.16 -11.44 4.16
N PRO A 125 -0.44 -10.39 3.58
CA PRO A 125 0.32 -9.22 3.12
C PRO A 125 1.00 -8.44 4.23
N MET A 126 0.46 -8.48 5.45
CA MET A 126 1.03 -7.79 6.62
C MET A 126 1.88 -8.76 7.44
N THR A 127 3.13 -8.37 7.70
CA THR A 127 4.04 -9.15 8.54
C THR A 127 5.04 -8.24 9.24
N THR A 128 5.81 -8.78 10.19
CA THR A 128 6.87 -8.05 10.87
C THR A 128 8.04 -7.76 9.92
N TRP A 129 8.70 -6.63 10.10
CA TRP A 129 9.84 -6.26 9.26
C TRP A 129 10.92 -7.34 9.24
N GLN A 130 11.21 -7.97 10.38
CA GLN A 130 12.17 -9.08 10.45
C GLN A 130 11.81 -10.21 9.48
N ARG A 131 10.56 -10.67 9.49
CA ARG A 131 10.10 -11.75 8.62
C ARG A 131 10.05 -11.33 7.14
N ALA A 132 9.68 -10.07 6.88
CA ALA A 132 9.73 -9.51 5.54
C ALA A 132 11.18 -9.45 5.02
N GLN A 133 12.15 -9.03 5.85
CA GLN A 133 13.56 -8.95 5.48
C GLN A 133 14.14 -10.33 5.15
N GLU A 134 13.83 -11.36 5.94
CA GLU A 134 14.22 -12.75 5.65
C GLU A 134 13.69 -13.20 4.29
N THR A 135 12.40 -12.95 4.04
CA THR A 135 11.73 -13.30 2.77
C THR A 135 12.36 -12.56 1.59
N LEU A 136 12.58 -11.26 1.73
CA LEU A 136 13.18 -10.41 0.69
C LEU A 136 14.64 -10.79 0.44
N THR A 137 15.39 -11.16 1.47
CA THR A 137 16.79 -11.61 1.34
C THR A 137 16.85 -12.90 0.53
N HIS A 138 15.97 -13.87 0.82
CA HIS A 138 15.87 -15.09 0.04
C HIS A 138 15.50 -14.78 -1.41
N LEU A 139 14.47 -13.96 -1.63
CA LEU A 139 14.03 -13.58 -2.97
C LEU A 139 15.16 -12.89 -3.76
N HIS A 140 15.89 -11.98 -3.12
CA HIS A 140 17.02 -11.28 -3.74
C HIS A 140 18.14 -12.24 -4.15
N LYS A 141 18.51 -13.19 -3.29
CA LYS A 141 19.49 -14.24 -3.63
C LYS A 141 19.05 -15.08 -4.82
N THR A 142 17.79 -15.48 -4.86
CA THR A 142 17.23 -16.23 -5.99
C THR A 142 17.28 -15.41 -7.28
N LEU A 143 16.91 -14.12 -7.24
CA LEU A 143 16.95 -13.24 -8.41
C LEU A 143 18.38 -13.01 -8.90
N CYS A 144 19.36 -12.89 -8.01
CA CYS A 144 20.77 -12.84 -8.37
C CYS A 144 21.22 -14.14 -9.06
N LEU A 145 20.84 -15.31 -8.52
CA LEU A 145 21.17 -16.61 -9.10
C LEU A 145 20.60 -16.77 -10.53
N ILE A 146 19.33 -16.40 -10.74
CA ILE A 146 18.69 -16.43 -12.07
C ILE A 146 19.46 -15.55 -13.06
N ARG A 147 19.93 -14.39 -12.61
CA ARG A 147 20.65 -13.41 -13.46
C ARG A 147 22.14 -13.66 -13.59
N ASP A 148 22.66 -14.75 -13.02
CA ASP A 148 24.10 -15.03 -12.94
C ASP A 148 24.92 -13.91 -12.27
N LEU A 149 24.33 -13.26 -11.28
CA LEU A 149 24.99 -12.29 -10.41
C LEU A 149 25.56 -13.02 -9.19
N PRO A 150 26.70 -12.57 -8.64
CA PRO A 150 27.26 -13.20 -7.45
C PRO A 150 26.31 -13.09 -6.26
N THR A 151 26.38 -14.10 -5.38
CA THR A 151 25.45 -14.20 -4.27
C THR A 151 25.68 -13.05 -3.29
N PRO A 152 24.64 -12.26 -2.98
CA PRO A 152 24.70 -11.18 -2.00
C PRO A 152 25.24 -11.68 -0.66
N ASN A 153 26.27 -11.00 -0.14
CA ASN A 153 26.75 -11.27 1.20
C ASN A 153 25.70 -10.70 2.18
N PRO A 154 25.12 -11.51 3.09
CA PRO A 154 24.07 -11.03 3.97
C PRO A 154 24.67 -10.08 5.02
N GLN A 155 24.69 -8.78 4.73
CA GLN A 155 24.80 -7.75 5.76
C GLN A 155 23.41 -7.61 6.39
N ILE A 156 23.08 -8.54 7.29
CA ILE A 156 21.95 -8.37 8.20
C ILE A 156 22.47 -7.44 9.29
N ASP A 157 22.40 -6.13 9.06
CA ASP A 157 22.46 -5.17 10.15
C ASP A 157 21.34 -5.51 11.15
N GLU A 158 21.59 -5.33 12.45
CA GLU A 158 20.57 -5.46 13.49
C GLU A 158 19.28 -4.80 13.00
N THR A 159 18.22 -5.61 12.88
CA THR A 159 16.97 -5.20 12.24
C THR A 159 16.27 -4.15 13.09
N GLN A 160 16.65 -2.88 12.94
CA GLN A 160 15.95 -1.77 13.54
C GLN A 160 14.48 -1.86 13.11
N ASN A 161 13.57 -1.70 14.07
CA ASN A 161 12.13 -1.82 13.84
C ASN A 161 11.66 -3.23 13.45
N ALA A 162 12.38 -4.30 13.83
CA ALA A 162 12.03 -5.71 13.57
C ALA A 162 10.55 -6.06 13.78
N GLU A 163 9.96 -5.56 14.86
CA GLU A 163 8.58 -5.84 15.27
C GLU A 163 7.53 -4.99 14.55
N LYS A 164 7.93 -3.92 13.85
CA LYS A 164 6.99 -3.07 13.11
C LYS A 164 6.39 -3.85 11.95
N HIS A 165 5.09 -3.65 11.74
CA HIS A 165 4.36 -4.31 10.67
C HIS A 165 4.50 -3.54 9.36
N ILE A 166 4.65 -4.28 8.28
CA ILE A 166 4.78 -3.73 6.93
C ILE A 166 4.06 -4.60 5.92
N ASN A 167 3.62 -3.97 4.82
CA ASN A 167 3.10 -4.69 3.67
C ASN A 167 4.25 -5.33 2.89
N GLN A 168 4.49 -6.62 3.10
CA GLN A 168 5.58 -7.35 2.44
C GLN A 168 5.34 -7.53 0.93
N VAL A 169 4.09 -7.50 0.45
CA VAL A 169 3.81 -7.65 -0.98
C VAL A 169 4.34 -6.46 -1.77
N VAL A 170 4.15 -5.24 -1.25
CA VAL A 170 4.71 -4.02 -1.88
C VAL A 170 6.23 -4.10 -1.97
N LEU A 171 6.89 -4.60 -0.93
CA LEU A 171 8.35 -4.76 -0.93
C LEU A 171 8.82 -5.82 -1.92
N ILE A 172 8.09 -6.94 -2.04
CA ILE A 172 8.37 -7.99 -3.02
C ILE A 172 8.24 -7.43 -4.44
N GLN A 173 7.19 -6.69 -4.73
CA GLN A 173 7.00 -6.03 -6.03
C GLN A 173 8.16 -5.10 -6.35
N LEU A 174 8.55 -4.25 -5.40
CA LEU A 174 9.70 -3.35 -5.58
C LEU A 174 11.00 -4.12 -5.83
N MET A 175 11.23 -5.25 -5.16
CA MET A 175 12.41 -6.09 -5.38
C MET A 175 12.44 -6.65 -6.81
N ILE A 176 11.33 -7.24 -7.27
CA ILE A 176 11.26 -7.86 -8.60
C ILE A 176 11.35 -6.78 -9.69
N GLU A 177 10.62 -5.66 -9.54
CA GLU A 177 10.67 -4.53 -10.46
C GLU A 177 12.10 -3.98 -10.60
N SER A 178 12.82 -3.84 -9.49
CA SER A 178 14.18 -3.31 -9.51
C SER A 178 15.14 -4.25 -10.25
N HIS A 179 14.96 -5.57 -10.09
CA HIS A 179 15.72 -6.57 -10.85
C HIS A 179 15.36 -6.55 -12.35
N ARG A 180 14.07 -6.44 -12.67
CA ARG A 180 13.59 -6.31 -14.06
C ARG A 180 14.19 -5.09 -14.76
N LEU A 181 14.25 -3.95 -14.05
CA LEU A 181 14.80 -2.69 -14.56
C LEU A 181 16.34 -2.62 -14.46
N ARG A 182 16.99 -3.63 -13.88
CA ARG A 182 18.45 -3.66 -13.63
C ARG A 182 18.93 -2.47 -12.79
N LEU A 183 18.11 -2.06 -11.82
CA LEU A 183 18.35 -0.96 -10.90
C LEU A 183 18.90 -1.41 -9.53
N THR A 184 19.19 -2.70 -9.39
CA THR A 184 19.81 -3.31 -8.20
C THR A 184 21.02 -4.13 -8.57
N ASP A 185 22.06 -4.01 -7.73
CA ASP A 185 23.31 -4.76 -7.81
C ASP A 185 23.28 -5.97 -6.85
N GLU A 186 24.47 -6.45 -6.49
CA GLU A 186 24.74 -7.53 -5.53
C GLU A 186 24.33 -7.19 -4.08
N VAL A 187 24.00 -5.93 -3.80
CA VAL A 187 23.69 -5.44 -2.46
C VAL A 187 22.19 -5.45 -2.21
N PHE A 188 21.79 -5.92 -1.04
CA PHE A 188 20.40 -5.89 -0.60
C PHE A 188 19.90 -4.44 -0.47
N PRO A 189 18.85 -4.03 -1.20
CA PRO A 189 18.55 -2.60 -1.38
C PRO A 189 17.65 -1.98 -0.31
N PHE A 190 17.11 -2.77 0.63
CA PHE A 190 16.14 -2.29 1.61
C PHE A 190 16.75 -1.98 2.98
N VAL A 191 16.38 -0.82 3.53
CA VAL A 191 16.81 -0.36 4.86
C VAL A 191 15.59 0.07 5.68
N GLY A 192 15.45 -0.47 6.89
CA GLY A 192 14.45 -0.03 7.85
C GLY A 192 14.81 1.34 8.44
N ARG A 193 13.87 2.28 8.40
CA ARG A 193 13.97 3.65 8.95
C ARG A 193 12.77 3.91 9.88
N ASP A 194 12.83 4.98 10.65
CA ASP A 194 11.75 5.31 11.59
C ASP A 194 10.38 5.49 10.91
N SER A 195 10.37 6.04 9.69
CA SER A 195 9.18 6.30 8.89
C SER A 195 8.67 5.10 8.08
N GLY A 196 9.50 4.07 7.87
CA GLY A 196 9.17 2.94 7.01
C GLY A 196 10.41 2.20 6.50
N VAL A 197 10.24 1.37 5.50
CA VAL A 197 11.36 0.77 4.75
C VAL A 197 11.65 1.62 3.52
N THR A 198 12.91 1.98 3.34
CA THR A 198 13.38 2.71 2.15
C THR A 198 14.23 1.81 1.27
N THR A 199 14.05 1.91 -0.04
CA THR A 199 14.96 1.35 -1.04
C THR A 199 15.65 2.47 -1.81
N GLN A 200 16.95 2.32 -2.02
CA GLN A 200 17.75 3.20 -2.85
C GLN A 200 18.19 2.43 -4.08
N LEU A 201 17.80 2.92 -5.25
CA LEU A 201 18.13 2.34 -6.54
C LEU A 201 19.42 2.95 -7.10
N ILE A 202 20.05 2.25 -8.04
CA ILE A 202 21.33 2.68 -8.67
C ILE A 202 21.20 4.05 -9.36
N ASP A 203 20.03 4.36 -9.91
CA ASP A 203 19.73 5.64 -10.57
C ASP A 203 19.58 6.82 -9.58
N GLY A 204 19.73 6.57 -8.28
CA GLY A 204 19.53 7.56 -7.22
C GLY A 204 18.07 7.74 -6.81
N THR A 205 17.13 7.04 -7.46
CA THR A 205 15.72 7.07 -7.08
C THR A 205 15.54 6.40 -5.72
N GLN A 206 14.80 7.07 -4.84
CA GLN A 206 14.42 6.53 -3.54
C GLN A 206 12.92 6.22 -3.53
N ARG A 207 12.57 5.02 -3.07
CA ARG A 207 11.18 4.64 -2.79
C ARG A 207 11.03 4.23 -1.35
N SER A 208 9.87 4.50 -0.76
CA SER A 208 9.60 4.21 0.65
C SER A 208 8.24 3.54 0.83
N VAL A 209 8.20 2.52 1.69
CA VAL A 209 6.98 1.86 2.14
C VAL A 209 6.82 2.15 3.63
N SER A 210 5.74 2.84 3.99
CA SER A 210 5.46 3.23 5.37
C SER A 210 5.12 2.01 6.24
N TRP A 211 5.40 2.12 7.55
CA TRP A 211 4.90 1.16 8.52
C TRP A 211 3.36 1.12 8.53
N SER A 212 2.79 -0.07 8.70
CA SER A 212 1.35 -0.21 8.88
C SER A 212 0.94 0.34 10.25
N GLN A 213 -0.11 1.15 10.28
CA GLN A 213 -0.67 1.73 11.51
C GLN A 213 -1.82 0.87 12.09
N ASP A 214 -2.28 -0.14 11.35
CA ASP A 214 -3.59 -0.78 11.58
C ASP A 214 -3.53 -2.18 12.22
N VAL A 215 -2.37 -2.65 12.66
CA VAL A 215 -2.30 -3.91 13.42
C VAL A 215 -2.58 -3.60 14.88
N ARG A 216 -3.85 -3.42 15.23
CA ARG A 216 -4.30 -3.58 16.61
C ARG A 216 -4.20 -5.08 16.92
N GLU A 217 -3.39 -5.41 17.91
CA GLU A 217 -3.42 -6.73 18.54
C GLU A 217 -4.80 -6.90 19.19
N ASP A 218 -5.64 -7.74 18.58
CA ASP A 218 -6.85 -8.28 19.21
C ASP A 218 -6.51 -9.42 20.17
#